data_AF-A0A971LHV8-F1
#
_entry.id   AF-A0A971LHV8-F1
#
_cell.length_a   1.000
_cell.length_b   1.000
_cell.length_c   1.000
_cell.angle_alpha   90.00
_cell.angle_beta   90.00
_cell.angle_gamma   90.00
#
_symmetry.space_group_name_H-M   'P 1'
#
loop_
_entity.id
_entity.type
_entity.pdbx_description
1 polymer ?
#
loop_
_entity_poly.entity_id
_entity_poly.type
_entity_poly.pdbx_seq_one_letter_code
_entity_poly.pdbx_strand_id
1 'polypeptide(L)'
;FTGLTPATSYDFYARVAETSTHAASPASAKLTTSTEALITPISGTVGISGTARYDSTVTANVESVMPAAARATLTYAWLREGVAITGATTSSYTITAADIGKNISVRVSGTGDYEGSLTSDAVEALKAVTSAPAAPTLSSASTDTITLNTISGREYRLGSDGVWQISGIFSGLAPDTSYDFYARIAETATHEASPVSTALTASTSTTNITQISGLLGISGTARFGSTITAAVEDVMPAAARPTLHFIWLRNGRIIPGAYTSSYTITTLDIGRYISVVIIAGSGYRGTLISSPVRAEKAIVTSPAAPTLKSATTNKIALNKEAGQQYRLGNGPWQNSAVFTGLRPDTSYQFYTRKAETHTTMASAPSAVAVFKTTGSKPKPNPQPPFFFRVVYMPVRFGFHYIYIPYVTMIRNNSFWGF
;
A
#
# COMPACT_ATOMS: atom_id res chain seq x y z
N PHE A 1 0.68 -35.49 -87.40
CA PHE A 1 1.18 -36.74 -86.78
C PHE A 1 0.39 -36.97 -85.50
N THR A 2 -0.21 -38.15 -85.34
CA THR A 2 -0.99 -38.53 -84.14
C THR A 2 -0.28 -39.68 -83.42
N GLY A 3 -0.54 -39.86 -82.12
CA GLY A 3 0.06 -40.95 -81.33
C GLY A 3 1.54 -40.74 -80.96
N LEU A 4 2.02 -39.49 -80.96
CA LEU A 4 3.38 -39.16 -80.50
C LEU A 4 3.48 -39.27 -78.98
N THR A 5 4.63 -39.71 -78.48
CA THR A 5 4.93 -39.82 -77.05
C THR A 5 5.13 -38.42 -76.45
N PRO A 6 4.46 -38.06 -75.34
CA PRO A 6 4.66 -36.77 -74.66
C PRO A 6 6.13 -36.53 -74.28
N ALA A 7 6.50 -35.25 -74.10
CA ALA A 7 7.85 -34.81 -73.77
C ALA A 7 8.97 -35.38 -74.67
N THR A 8 8.65 -35.78 -75.91
CA THR A 8 9.61 -36.41 -76.83
C THR A 8 9.90 -35.47 -78.01
N SER A 9 11.17 -35.31 -78.35
CA SER A 9 11.60 -34.57 -79.54
C SER A 9 11.47 -35.44 -80.79
N TYR A 10 10.83 -34.89 -81.81
CA TYR A 10 10.67 -35.52 -83.12
C TYR A 10 11.27 -34.66 -84.22
N ASP A 11 11.88 -35.32 -85.19
CA ASP A 11 12.45 -34.69 -86.38
C ASP A 11 11.50 -34.89 -87.56
N PHE A 12 11.09 -33.79 -88.19
CA PHE A 12 10.22 -33.77 -89.35
C PHE A 12 10.98 -33.33 -90.59
N TYR A 13 10.69 -34.01 -91.70
CA TYR A 13 11.25 -33.72 -93.02
C TYR A 13 10.10 -33.72 -94.04
N ALA A 14 10.17 -32.83 -95.02
CA ALA A 14 9.24 -32.79 -96.15
C ALA A 14 10.00 -33.06 -97.45
N ARG A 15 9.35 -33.59 -98.47
CA ARG A 15 9.89 -33.66 -99.84
C ARG A 15 8.75 -33.54 -100.85
N VAL A 16 9.07 -33.14 -102.07
CA VAL A 16 8.09 -33.19 -103.16
C VAL A 16 7.87 -34.65 -103.54
N ALA A 17 6.60 -35.07 -103.55
CA ALA A 17 6.23 -36.45 -103.87
C ALA A 17 6.53 -36.77 -105.33
N GLU A 18 6.89 -38.03 -105.59
CA GLU A 18 7.02 -38.54 -106.95
C GLU A 18 5.68 -38.50 -107.68
N THR A 19 5.72 -38.15 -108.96
CA THR A 19 4.56 -38.22 -109.86
C THR A 19 4.90 -39.13 -111.03
N SER A 20 3.92 -39.43 -111.87
CA SER A 20 4.15 -40.23 -113.09
C SER A 20 5.18 -39.63 -114.06
N THR A 21 5.55 -38.36 -113.90
CA THR A 21 6.47 -37.64 -114.79
C THR A 21 7.74 -37.12 -114.10
N HIS A 22 7.85 -37.18 -112.77
CA HIS A 22 8.98 -36.62 -112.01
C HIS A 22 9.29 -37.44 -110.76
N ALA A 23 10.57 -37.79 -110.57
CA ALA A 23 11.06 -38.45 -109.36
C ALA A 23 10.92 -37.56 -108.10
N ALA A 24 10.77 -38.19 -106.93
CA ALA A 24 10.71 -37.47 -105.66
C ALA A 24 11.99 -36.64 -105.41
N SER A 25 11.85 -35.47 -104.79
CA SER A 25 13.00 -34.65 -104.41
C SER A 25 13.80 -35.25 -103.24
N PRO A 26 15.04 -34.79 -102.99
CA PRO A 26 15.66 -34.96 -101.68
C PRO A 26 14.78 -34.40 -100.56
N ALA A 27 14.99 -34.90 -99.33
CA ALA A 27 14.33 -34.38 -98.14
C ALA A 27 14.74 -32.92 -97.86
N SER A 28 13.82 -32.15 -97.28
CA SER A 28 14.06 -30.80 -96.78
C SER A 28 15.10 -30.80 -95.65
N ALA A 29 15.52 -29.61 -95.25
CA ALA A 29 16.17 -29.44 -93.95
C ALA A 29 15.26 -29.98 -92.82
N LYS A 30 15.90 -30.45 -91.75
CA LYS A 30 15.26 -31.00 -90.56
C LYS A 30 14.51 -29.91 -89.78
N LEU A 31 13.27 -30.17 -89.40
CA LEU A 31 12.56 -29.42 -88.36
C LEU A 31 12.46 -30.28 -87.09
N THR A 32 13.12 -29.87 -86.02
CA THR A 32 12.97 -30.51 -84.70
C THR A 32 11.93 -29.77 -83.88
N THR A 33 10.94 -30.48 -83.36
CA THR A 33 10.04 -29.96 -82.34
C THR A 33 9.72 -31.04 -81.32
N SER A 34 9.35 -30.64 -80.12
CA SER A 34 8.97 -31.56 -79.04
C SER A 34 7.46 -31.51 -78.82
N THR A 35 6.87 -32.65 -78.47
CA THR A 35 5.52 -32.68 -77.89
C THR A 35 5.55 -32.11 -76.47
N GLU A 36 4.48 -31.47 -76.03
CA GLU A 36 4.34 -31.03 -74.63
C GLU A 36 4.37 -32.21 -73.65
N ALA A 37 4.67 -31.92 -72.39
CA ALA A 37 4.61 -32.90 -71.31
C ALA A 37 3.15 -33.21 -70.93
N LEU A 38 2.89 -34.45 -70.53
CA LEU A 38 1.57 -34.84 -70.01
C LEU A 38 1.48 -34.44 -68.54
N ILE A 39 0.65 -33.46 -68.20
CA ILE A 39 0.38 -33.06 -66.82
C ILE A 39 -0.80 -33.89 -66.31
N THR A 40 -0.66 -34.52 -65.15
CA THR A 40 -1.72 -35.36 -64.58
C THR A 40 -2.43 -34.60 -63.44
N PRO A 41 -3.76 -34.50 -63.43
CA PRO A 41 -4.46 -33.87 -62.31
C PRO A 41 -4.25 -34.69 -61.04
N ILE A 42 -4.01 -33.99 -59.92
CA ILE A 42 -3.93 -34.64 -58.62
C ILE A 42 -5.30 -35.24 -58.25
N SER A 43 -5.30 -36.50 -57.84
CA SER A 43 -6.48 -37.21 -57.32
C SER A 43 -6.12 -37.94 -56.03
N GLY A 44 -7.08 -38.16 -55.13
CA GLY A 44 -6.89 -38.84 -53.85
C GLY A 44 -7.76 -38.22 -52.77
N THR A 45 -7.43 -38.48 -51.50
CA THR A 45 -8.09 -37.86 -50.34
C THR A 45 -7.07 -37.13 -49.48
N VAL A 46 -7.51 -36.04 -48.86
CA VAL A 46 -6.74 -35.30 -47.87
C VAL A 46 -7.56 -35.24 -46.60
N GLY A 47 -6.97 -35.69 -45.50
CA GLY A 47 -7.53 -35.60 -44.17
C GLY A 47 -6.61 -34.85 -43.21
N ILE A 48 -7.12 -34.56 -42.02
CA ILE A 48 -6.34 -34.01 -40.93
C ILE A 48 -6.28 -35.07 -39.84
N SER A 49 -5.06 -35.42 -39.44
CA SER A 49 -4.78 -36.32 -38.32
C SER A 49 -4.35 -35.53 -37.08
N GLY A 50 -4.72 -36.03 -35.91
CA GLY A 50 -4.60 -35.33 -34.64
C GLY A 50 -5.89 -34.62 -34.23
N THR A 51 -5.93 -34.10 -33.00
CA THR A 51 -7.06 -33.31 -32.52
C THR A 51 -6.68 -31.84 -32.53
N ALA A 52 -7.46 -31.01 -33.22
CA ALA A 52 -7.22 -29.57 -33.31
C ALA A 52 -7.55 -28.89 -31.97
N ARG A 53 -6.59 -28.89 -31.04
CA ARG A 53 -6.65 -28.11 -29.79
C ARG A 53 -5.52 -27.10 -29.76
N TYR A 54 -5.71 -25.97 -29.09
CA TYR A 54 -4.65 -25.00 -28.84
C TYR A 54 -3.33 -25.68 -28.42
N ASP A 55 -2.24 -25.25 -29.05
CA ASP A 55 -0.86 -25.75 -28.85
C ASP A 55 -0.64 -27.23 -29.26
N SER A 56 -1.65 -27.89 -29.84
CA SER A 56 -1.49 -29.21 -30.45
C SER A 56 -1.11 -29.10 -31.92
N THR A 57 -0.32 -30.06 -32.38
CA THR A 57 0.06 -30.17 -33.79
C THR A 57 -0.87 -31.14 -34.51
N VAL A 58 -1.50 -30.66 -35.58
CA VAL A 58 -2.24 -31.47 -36.54
C VAL A 58 -1.39 -31.72 -37.78
N THR A 59 -1.62 -32.85 -38.46
CA THR A 59 -0.83 -33.26 -39.63
C THR A 59 -1.75 -33.61 -40.79
N ALA A 60 -1.43 -33.08 -41.97
CA ALA A 60 -2.10 -33.44 -43.22
C ALA A 60 -1.80 -34.91 -43.54
N ASN A 61 -2.84 -35.73 -43.53
CA ASN A 61 -2.79 -37.09 -44.04
C ASN A 61 -3.23 -37.04 -45.52
N VAL A 62 -2.38 -37.56 -46.40
CA VAL A 62 -2.63 -37.59 -47.84
C VAL A 62 -2.63 -39.05 -48.26
N GLU A 63 -3.78 -39.54 -48.72
CA GLU A 63 -4.00 -40.94 -49.05
C GLU A 63 -4.35 -41.11 -50.53
N SER A 64 -3.88 -42.23 -51.10
CA SER A 64 -4.18 -42.63 -52.48
C SER A 64 -3.85 -41.59 -53.55
N VAL A 65 -2.81 -40.75 -53.33
CA VAL A 65 -2.44 -39.73 -54.31
C VAL A 65 -1.81 -40.32 -55.56
N MET A 66 -2.41 -39.97 -56.71
CA MET A 66 -1.96 -40.40 -58.03
C MET A 66 -1.55 -39.23 -58.92
N PRO A 67 -0.52 -39.44 -59.79
CA PRO A 67 0.41 -40.58 -59.80
C PRO A 67 1.23 -40.70 -58.49
N ALA A 68 1.67 -41.92 -58.15
CA ALA A 68 2.23 -42.26 -56.83
C ALA A 68 3.19 -41.20 -56.25
N ALA A 69 3.01 -40.87 -54.96
CA ALA A 69 3.71 -39.79 -54.24
C ALA A 69 5.25 -39.76 -54.40
N ALA A 70 5.88 -40.91 -54.73
CA ALA A 70 7.31 -40.99 -55.06
C ALA A 70 7.74 -40.19 -56.29
N ARG A 71 6.79 -39.65 -57.09
CA ARG A 71 7.05 -38.78 -58.25
C ARG A 71 6.51 -37.35 -58.09
N ALA A 72 5.80 -37.04 -57.00
CA ALA A 72 5.09 -35.77 -56.81
C ALA A 72 5.80 -34.83 -55.83
N THR A 73 5.89 -33.53 -56.15
CA THR A 73 6.19 -32.50 -55.14
C THR A 73 4.88 -31.92 -54.62
N LEU A 74 4.54 -32.26 -53.37
CA LEU A 74 3.35 -31.73 -52.69
C LEU A 74 3.70 -30.46 -51.92
N THR A 75 2.85 -29.45 -52.08
CA THR A 75 2.89 -28.21 -51.31
C THR A 75 1.65 -28.10 -50.45
N TYR A 76 1.79 -27.54 -49.25
CA TYR A 76 0.71 -27.45 -48.27
C TYR A 76 0.36 -25.98 -48.03
N ALA A 77 -0.91 -25.71 -47.77
CA ALA A 77 -1.39 -24.44 -47.24
C ALA A 77 -2.50 -24.72 -46.23
N TRP A 78 -2.23 -24.46 -44.95
CA TRP A 78 -3.27 -24.51 -43.94
C TRP A 78 -4.19 -23.31 -44.06
N LEU A 79 -5.49 -23.55 -43.89
CA LEU A 79 -6.55 -22.58 -44.08
C LEU A 79 -7.32 -22.38 -42.77
N ARG A 80 -7.64 -21.14 -42.43
CA ARG A 80 -8.57 -20.74 -41.37
C ARG A 80 -9.80 -20.14 -42.02
N GLU A 81 -10.97 -20.71 -41.77
CA GLU A 81 -12.23 -20.31 -42.44
C GLU A 81 -12.10 -20.25 -43.97
N GLY A 82 -11.36 -21.21 -44.55
CA GLY A 82 -11.10 -21.29 -45.99
C GLY A 82 -10.03 -20.32 -46.53
N VAL A 83 -9.47 -19.43 -45.69
CA VAL A 83 -8.41 -18.48 -46.08
C VAL A 83 -7.03 -18.98 -45.66
N ALA A 84 -6.05 -18.91 -46.56
CA ALA A 84 -4.69 -19.37 -46.29
C ALA A 84 -4.03 -18.63 -45.12
N ILE A 85 -3.42 -19.39 -44.23
CA ILE A 85 -2.66 -18.90 -43.08
C ILE A 85 -1.22 -18.66 -43.55
N THR A 86 -0.78 -17.39 -43.54
CA THR A 86 0.55 -17.00 -43.98
C THR A 86 1.65 -17.79 -43.25
N GLY A 87 2.53 -18.43 -44.01
CA GLY A 87 3.66 -19.20 -43.48
C GLY A 87 3.34 -20.62 -43.04
N ALA A 88 2.06 -21.03 -43.00
CA ALA A 88 1.66 -22.39 -42.66
C ALA A 88 1.70 -23.31 -43.88
N THR A 89 2.92 -23.58 -44.37
CA THR A 89 3.16 -24.32 -45.63
C THR A 89 3.78 -25.71 -45.45
N THR A 90 3.87 -26.17 -44.21
CA THR A 90 4.39 -27.50 -43.85
C THR A 90 3.26 -28.54 -43.80
N SER A 91 3.62 -29.82 -43.86
CA SER A 91 2.67 -30.93 -43.72
C SER A 91 2.04 -31.01 -42.31
N SER A 92 2.64 -30.34 -41.33
CA SER A 92 2.10 -30.17 -39.98
C SER A 92 1.78 -28.71 -39.68
N TYR A 93 0.85 -28.48 -38.75
CA TYR A 93 0.45 -27.16 -38.27
C TYR A 93 0.11 -27.20 -36.78
N THR A 94 0.66 -26.26 -36.02
CA THR A 94 0.33 -26.10 -34.59
C THR A 94 -0.81 -25.11 -34.46
N ILE A 95 -1.90 -25.52 -33.80
CA ILE A 95 -3.07 -24.69 -33.57
C ILE A 95 -2.71 -23.53 -32.65
N THR A 96 -3.03 -22.32 -33.09
CA THR A 96 -2.76 -21.08 -32.37
C THR A 96 -4.02 -20.55 -31.67
N ALA A 97 -3.87 -19.55 -30.80
CA ALA A 97 -5.02 -18.94 -30.13
C ALA A 97 -6.02 -18.30 -31.11
N ALA A 98 -5.56 -17.84 -32.28
CA ALA A 98 -6.42 -17.23 -33.30
C ALA A 98 -7.31 -18.23 -34.06
N ASP A 99 -7.03 -19.53 -33.91
CA ASP A 99 -7.79 -20.61 -34.55
C ASP A 99 -8.98 -21.07 -33.70
N ILE A 100 -8.99 -20.76 -32.40
CA ILE A 100 -10.00 -21.30 -31.48
C ILE A 100 -11.41 -20.87 -31.89
N GLY A 101 -12.31 -21.85 -32.01
CA GLY A 101 -13.68 -21.69 -32.51
C GLY A 101 -13.78 -21.47 -34.01
N LYS A 102 -12.69 -21.72 -34.77
CA LYS A 102 -12.64 -21.60 -36.23
C LYS A 102 -12.42 -22.94 -36.89
N ASN A 103 -12.91 -23.03 -38.11
CA ASN A 103 -12.70 -24.16 -39.00
C ASN A 103 -11.31 -24.13 -39.61
N ILE A 104 -10.52 -25.18 -39.36
CA ILE A 104 -9.18 -25.39 -39.90
C ILE A 104 -9.24 -26.50 -40.95
N SER A 105 -8.68 -26.23 -42.13
CA SER A 105 -8.53 -27.22 -43.20
C SER A 105 -7.14 -27.11 -43.82
N VAL A 106 -6.73 -28.11 -44.60
CA VAL A 106 -5.46 -28.05 -45.34
C VAL A 106 -5.70 -28.26 -46.82
N ARG A 107 -5.11 -27.39 -47.64
CA ARG A 107 -5.04 -27.55 -49.09
C ARG A 107 -3.68 -28.11 -49.47
N VAL A 108 -3.69 -29.17 -50.26
CA VAL A 108 -2.51 -29.84 -50.80
C VAL A 108 -2.51 -29.66 -52.31
N SER A 109 -1.44 -29.08 -52.85
CA SER A 109 -1.29 -28.84 -54.29
C SER A 109 -0.10 -29.61 -54.84
N GLY A 110 -0.30 -30.28 -55.98
CA GLY A 110 0.78 -30.97 -56.72
C GLY A 110 1.50 -29.99 -57.64
N THR A 111 2.82 -30.11 -57.74
CA THR A 111 3.66 -29.35 -58.68
C THR A 111 4.64 -30.30 -59.40
N GLY A 112 5.06 -29.94 -60.62
CA GLY A 112 5.90 -30.79 -61.50
C GLY A 112 5.06 -31.47 -62.58
N ASP A 113 5.07 -32.79 -62.62
CA ASP A 113 4.23 -33.61 -63.54
C ASP A 113 2.72 -33.62 -63.15
N TYR A 114 2.33 -32.75 -62.21
CA TYR A 114 1.03 -32.71 -61.55
C TYR A 114 0.42 -31.31 -61.59
N GLU A 115 -0.91 -31.24 -61.67
CA GLU A 115 -1.66 -29.99 -61.50
C GLU A 115 -2.87 -30.15 -60.57
N GLY A 116 -3.35 -29.02 -60.04
CA GLY A 116 -4.53 -28.96 -59.19
C GLY A 116 -4.26 -29.07 -57.69
N SER A 117 -5.34 -29.10 -56.91
CA SER A 117 -5.29 -29.15 -55.45
C SER A 117 -6.44 -29.94 -54.86
N LEU A 118 -6.18 -30.62 -53.75
CA LEU A 118 -7.18 -31.24 -52.89
C LEU A 118 -7.28 -30.44 -51.58
N THR A 119 -8.47 -30.30 -51.03
CA THR A 119 -8.68 -29.66 -49.72
C THR A 119 -9.35 -30.65 -48.79
N SER A 120 -8.88 -30.74 -47.55
CA SER A 120 -9.50 -31.60 -46.55
C SER A 120 -10.87 -31.07 -46.12
N ASP A 121 -11.66 -31.94 -45.49
CA ASP A 121 -12.73 -31.47 -44.61
C ASP A 121 -12.15 -30.59 -43.49
N ALA A 122 -12.97 -29.66 -42.99
CA ALA A 122 -12.57 -28.78 -41.92
C ALA A 122 -12.78 -29.42 -40.54
N VAL A 123 -11.89 -29.12 -39.61
CA VAL A 123 -12.01 -29.45 -38.19
C VAL A 123 -12.11 -28.16 -37.39
N GLU A 124 -13.00 -28.10 -36.40
CA GLU A 124 -13.06 -26.97 -35.48
C GLU A 124 -11.88 -27.02 -34.52
N ALA A 125 -11.13 -25.93 -34.42
CA ALA A 125 -10.06 -25.80 -33.44
C ALA A 125 -10.65 -25.45 -32.06
N LEU A 126 -10.34 -26.28 -31.07
CA LEU A 126 -10.86 -26.18 -29.72
C LEU A 126 -9.82 -25.61 -28.75
N LYS A 127 -10.26 -25.21 -27.56
CA LYS A 127 -9.33 -24.88 -26.46
C LYS A 127 -8.58 -26.12 -25.99
N ALA A 128 -7.40 -25.91 -25.42
CA ALA A 128 -6.65 -26.95 -24.75
C ALA A 128 -7.41 -27.44 -23.51
N VAL A 129 -7.17 -28.70 -23.13
CA VAL A 129 -7.73 -29.29 -21.91
C VAL A 129 -6.62 -29.51 -20.90
N THR A 130 -6.93 -29.35 -19.63
CA THR A 130 -6.01 -29.64 -18.52
C THR A 130 -6.64 -30.65 -17.58
N SER A 131 -5.80 -31.37 -16.82
CA SER A 131 -6.26 -32.28 -15.77
C SER A 131 -6.92 -31.51 -14.62
N ALA A 132 -7.75 -32.21 -13.85
CA ALA A 132 -8.34 -31.68 -12.65
C ALA A 132 -7.27 -31.24 -11.64
N PRO A 133 -7.47 -30.15 -10.90
CA PRO A 133 -6.60 -29.80 -9.79
C PRO A 133 -6.79 -30.77 -8.62
N ALA A 134 -5.84 -30.76 -7.69
CA ALA A 134 -6.03 -31.38 -6.37
C ALA A 134 -7.26 -30.77 -5.65
N ALA A 135 -7.85 -31.54 -4.73
CA ALA A 135 -8.91 -31.07 -3.85
C ALA A 135 -8.52 -29.75 -3.15
N PRO A 136 -9.48 -28.85 -2.89
CA PRO A 136 -9.21 -27.67 -2.08
C PRO A 136 -8.77 -28.07 -0.67
N THR A 137 -8.12 -27.15 0.05
CA THR A 137 -7.74 -27.36 1.45
C THR A 137 -8.48 -26.38 2.34
N LEU A 138 -8.84 -26.84 3.53
CA LEU A 138 -9.55 -26.03 4.51
C LEU A 138 -8.63 -24.95 5.08
N SER A 139 -9.11 -23.71 5.14
CA SER A 139 -8.46 -22.61 5.85
C SER A 139 -9.05 -22.47 7.26
N SER A 140 -10.37 -22.39 7.36
CA SER A 140 -11.08 -22.31 8.63
C SER A 140 -12.53 -22.79 8.51
N ALA A 141 -13.11 -23.19 9.64
CA ALA A 141 -14.50 -23.57 9.76
C ALA A 141 -15.14 -22.90 10.98
N SER A 142 -16.38 -22.46 10.84
CA SER A 142 -17.22 -21.91 11.90
C SER A 142 -18.57 -22.63 11.95
N THR A 143 -19.55 -22.10 12.69
CA THR A 143 -20.89 -22.71 12.79
C THR A 143 -21.71 -22.57 11.52
N ASP A 144 -21.46 -21.55 10.70
CA ASP A 144 -22.24 -21.28 9.49
C ASP A 144 -21.39 -20.95 8.25
N THR A 145 -20.06 -20.96 8.39
CA THR A 145 -19.14 -20.55 7.34
C THR A 145 -17.95 -21.47 7.25
N ILE A 146 -17.61 -21.91 6.03
CA ILE A 146 -16.37 -22.60 5.67
C ILE A 146 -15.53 -21.66 4.80
N THR A 147 -14.23 -21.56 5.11
CA THR A 147 -13.25 -20.83 4.28
C THR A 147 -12.19 -21.79 3.77
N LEU A 148 -11.96 -21.80 2.46
CA LEU A 148 -10.94 -22.60 1.77
C LEU A 148 -9.69 -21.77 1.48
N ASN A 149 -8.52 -22.41 1.38
CA ASN A 149 -7.33 -21.77 0.86
C ASN A 149 -7.45 -21.63 -0.67
N THR A 150 -7.49 -20.39 -1.15
CA THR A 150 -7.66 -20.09 -2.58
C THR A 150 -6.32 -20.02 -3.32
N ILE A 151 -6.30 -20.51 -4.56
CA ILE A 151 -5.18 -20.43 -5.49
C ILE A 151 -5.64 -19.63 -6.71
N SER A 152 -4.82 -18.69 -7.18
CA SER A 152 -5.13 -17.86 -8.35
C SER A 152 -5.41 -18.71 -9.59
N GLY A 153 -6.42 -18.32 -10.37
CA GLY A 153 -6.87 -19.06 -11.56
C GLY A 153 -7.76 -20.28 -11.25
N ARG A 154 -8.18 -20.49 -10.00
CA ARG A 154 -9.14 -21.54 -9.63
C ARG A 154 -10.49 -20.97 -9.22
N GLU A 155 -11.51 -21.79 -9.42
CA GLU A 155 -12.86 -21.59 -8.93
C GLU A 155 -13.20 -22.68 -7.93
N TYR A 156 -14.12 -22.37 -7.02
CA TYR A 156 -14.57 -23.23 -5.94
C TYR A 156 -16.09 -23.30 -5.94
N ARG A 157 -16.65 -24.44 -5.55
CA ARG A 157 -18.10 -24.59 -5.35
C ARG A 157 -18.41 -25.49 -4.16
N LEU A 158 -19.62 -25.31 -3.65
CA LEU A 158 -20.25 -26.16 -2.64
C LEU A 158 -21.10 -27.23 -3.34
N GLY A 159 -20.92 -28.50 -2.99
CA GLY A 159 -21.69 -29.60 -3.56
C GLY A 159 -21.41 -29.85 -5.05
N SER A 160 -22.16 -30.80 -5.63
CA SER A 160 -22.02 -31.20 -7.03
C SER A 160 -22.71 -30.24 -8.01
N ASP A 161 -23.67 -29.46 -7.53
CA ASP A 161 -24.57 -28.58 -8.29
C ASP A 161 -24.47 -27.11 -7.88
N GLY A 162 -23.62 -26.76 -6.90
CA GLY A 162 -23.42 -25.37 -6.50
C GLY A 162 -22.75 -24.51 -7.58
N VAL A 163 -22.94 -23.20 -7.42
CA VAL A 163 -22.38 -22.18 -8.31
C VAL A 163 -20.87 -22.06 -8.09
N TRP A 164 -20.13 -21.95 -9.19
CA TRP A 164 -18.69 -21.67 -9.16
C TRP A 164 -18.41 -20.23 -8.75
N GLN A 165 -17.50 -20.04 -7.81
CA GLN A 165 -17.04 -18.74 -7.35
C GLN A 165 -15.51 -18.72 -7.19
N ILE A 166 -14.90 -17.55 -7.35
CA ILE A 166 -13.47 -17.36 -7.08
C ILE A 166 -13.16 -17.24 -5.58
N SER A 167 -14.16 -16.90 -4.77
CA SER A 167 -14.05 -16.81 -3.32
C SER A 167 -13.95 -18.20 -2.70
N GLY A 168 -13.09 -18.34 -1.69
CA GLY A 168 -13.03 -19.54 -0.86
C GLY A 168 -14.04 -19.54 0.29
N ILE A 169 -14.89 -18.51 0.41
CA ILE A 169 -15.81 -18.33 1.55
C ILE A 169 -17.21 -18.82 1.18
N PHE A 170 -17.74 -19.75 1.97
CA PHE A 170 -19.09 -20.29 1.86
C PHE A 170 -19.81 -20.09 3.19
N SER A 171 -20.75 -19.14 3.25
CA SER A 171 -21.50 -18.75 4.44
C SER A 171 -22.97 -19.18 4.39
N GLY A 172 -23.68 -19.11 5.52
CA GLY A 172 -25.10 -19.48 5.61
C GLY A 172 -25.33 -20.99 5.64
N LEU A 173 -24.31 -21.75 6.02
CA LEU A 173 -24.34 -23.20 6.16
C LEU A 173 -25.01 -23.60 7.49
N ALA A 174 -25.63 -24.78 7.54
CA ALA A 174 -26.16 -25.33 8.78
C ALA A 174 -25.00 -25.74 9.71
N PRO A 175 -25.14 -25.57 11.04
CA PRO A 175 -24.14 -26.03 12.00
C PRO A 175 -24.08 -27.56 12.06
N ASP A 176 -22.94 -28.09 12.54
CA ASP A 176 -22.68 -29.55 12.62
C ASP A 176 -23.02 -30.32 11.33
N THR A 177 -22.79 -29.70 10.18
CA THR A 177 -23.18 -30.28 8.90
C THR A 177 -21.95 -30.42 8.03
N SER A 178 -21.78 -31.62 7.49
CA SER A 178 -20.70 -31.92 6.56
C SER A 178 -21.08 -31.49 5.15
N TYR A 179 -20.16 -30.83 4.49
CA TYR A 179 -20.30 -30.33 3.13
C TYR A 179 -19.11 -30.74 2.28
N ASP A 180 -19.36 -31.02 1.01
CA ASP A 180 -18.31 -31.28 0.05
C ASP A 180 -17.99 -30.01 -0.75
N PHE A 181 -16.72 -29.68 -0.84
CA PHE A 181 -16.20 -28.55 -1.60
C PHE A 181 -15.33 -29.03 -2.73
N TYR A 182 -15.46 -28.39 -3.87
CA TYR A 182 -14.74 -28.77 -5.09
C TYR A 182 -13.99 -27.57 -5.65
N ALA A 183 -12.90 -27.86 -6.36
CA ALA A 183 -12.15 -26.87 -7.12
C ALA A 183 -12.06 -27.27 -8.59
N ARG A 184 -11.90 -26.27 -9.48
CA ARG A 184 -11.45 -26.48 -10.86
C ARG A 184 -10.54 -25.33 -11.28
N ILE A 185 -9.74 -25.55 -12.31
CA ILE A 185 -9.02 -24.46 -12.99
C ILE A 185 -10.05 -23.73 -13.87
N ALA A 186 -10.10 -22.41 -13.75
CA ALA A 186 -11.03 -21.58 -14.50
C ALA A 186 -10.75 -21.66 -16.01
N GLU A 187 -11.81 -21.55 -16.81
CA GLU A 187 -11.68 -21.43 -18.26
C GLU A 187 -10.91 -20.15 -18.62
N THR A 188 -10.09 -20.24 -19.67
CA THR A 188 -9.38 -19.09 -20.24
C THR A 188 -9.69 -18.95 -21.73
N ALA A 189 -9.11 -17.95 -22.38
CA ALA A 189 -9.23 -17.81 -23.84
C ALA A 189 -8.69 -19.04 -24.59
N THR A 190 -7.71 -19.75 -24.03
CA THR A 190 -7.00 -20.85 -24.70
C THR A 190 -7.20 -22.22 -24.06
N HIS A 191 -7.79 -22.29 -22.87
CA HIS A 191 -8.02 -23.54 -22.15
C HIS A 191 -9.48 -23.65 -21.69
N GLU A 192 -10.08 -24.82 -21.88
CA GLU A 192 -11.35 -25.18 -21.27
C GLU A 192 -11.24 -25.15 -19.73
N ALA A 193 -12.37 -24.98 -19.04
CA ALA A 193 -12.40 -25.25 -17.61
C ALA A 193 -11.95 -26.69 -17.36
N SER A 194 -11.09 -26.91 -16.36
CA SER A 194 -10.64 -28.27 -16.05
C SER A 194 -11.81 -29.13 -15.58
N PRO A 195 -11.66 -30.47 -15.63
CA PRO A 195 -12.50 -31.34 -14.82
C PRO A 195 -12.43 -30.95 -13.34
N VAL A 196 -13.48 -31.30 -12.61
CA VAL A 196 -13.63 -30.97 -11.19
C VAL A 196 -12.67 -31.83 -10.35
N SER A 197 -12.09 -31.26 -9.29
CA SER A 197 -11.26 -31.99 -8.33
C SER A 197 -12.04 -33.09 -7.61
N THR A 198 -11.34 -33.94 -6.85
CA THR A 198 -11.98 -34.69 -5.78
C THR A 198 -12.54 -33.74 -4.71
N ALA A 199 -13.52 -34.22 -3.94
CA ALA A 199 -14.14 -33.44 -2.88
C ALA A 199 -13.18 -33.21 -1.69
N LEU A 200 -13.24 -32.02 -1.11
CA LEU A 200 -12.90 -31.80 0.29
C LEU A 200 -14.18 -31.87 1.10
N THR A 201 -14.33 -32.88 1.96
CA THR A 201 -15.41 -32.89 2.95
C THR A 201 -14.98 -32.09 4.17
N ALA A 202 -15.71 -31.04 4.50
CA ALA A 202 -15.50 -30.25 5.70
C ALA A 202 -16.82 -30.01 6.42
N SER A 203 -16.80 -30.11 7.75
CA SER A 203 -17.97 -29.90 8.58
C SER A 203 -17.95 -28.52 9.20
N THR A 204 -19.09 -27.84 9.20
CA THR A 204 -19.30 -26.71 10.11
C THR A 204 -19.23 -27.22 11.55
N SER A 205 -18.79 -26.36 12.47
CA SER A 205 -18.57 -26.79 13.86
C SER A 205 -19.89 -27.07 14.60
N THR A 206 -19.89 -28.11 15.44
CA THR A 206 -20.95 -28.46 16.42
C THR A 206 -21.09 -27.46 17.54
N THR A 207 -20.03 -26.70 17.83
CA THR A 207 -19.96 -25.97 19.08
C THR A 207 -20.70 -24.65 18.92
N ASN A 208 -21.93 -24.60 19.43
CA ASN A 208 -22.47 -23.36 20.00
C ASN A 208 -21.56 -22.97 21.17
N ILE A 209 -20.34 -22.50 20.90
CA ILE A 209 -19.55 -21.82 21.92
C ILE A 209 -20.34 -20.57 22.27
N THR A 210 -20.82 -20.49 23.52
CA THR A 210 -21.71 -19.40 23.93
C THR A 210 -21.04 -18.09 23.57
N GLN A 211 -21.76 -17.23 22.84
CA GLN A 211 -21.24 -15.93 22.48
C GLN A 211 -21.12 -15.11 23.76
N ILE A 212 -19.95 -14.55 24.01
CA ILE A 212 -19.81 -13.55 25.07
C ILE A 212 -20.62 -12.31 24.67
N SER A 213 -21.50 -11.89 25.57
CA SER A 213 -22.25 -10.64 25.47
C SER A 213 -22.10 -9.92 26.81
N GLY A 214 -22.07 -8.59 26.82
CA GLY A 214 -21.93 -7.80 28.04
C GLY A 214 -21.43 -6.40 27.71
N LEU A 215 -21.16 -5.60 28.73
CA LEU A 215 -20.59 -4.27 28.59
C LEU A 215 -19.10 -4.30 28.94
N LEU A 216 -18.28 -3.74 28.05
CA LEU A 216 -16.86 -3.54 28.29
C LEU A 216 -16.58 -2.04 28.43
N GLY A 217 -16.23 -1.64 29.63
CA GLY A 217 -15.76 -0.29 29.96
C GLY A 217 -14.28 -0.26 30.27
N ILE A 218 -13.77 0.95 30.44
CA ILE A 218 -12.45 1.20 31.04
C ILE A 218 -12.70 1.92 32.36
N SER A 219 -12.20 1.35 33.46
CA SER A 219 -12.21 1.97 34.79
C SER A 219 -10.85 2.58 35.10
N GLY A 220 -10.86 3.64 35.91
CA GLY A 220 -9.70 4.45 36.24
C GLY A 220 -9.57 5.70 35.37
N THR A 221 -8.61 6.56 35.72
CA THR A 221 -8.34 7.79 34.96
C THR A 221 -7.17 7.55 34.01
N ALA A 222 -7.38 7.74 32.71
CA ALA A 222 -6.36 7.56 31.68
C ALA A 222 -5.35 8.72 31.66
N ARG A 223 -4.51 8.83 32.70
CA ARG A 223 -3.40 9.79 32.77
C ARG A 223 -2.07 9.09 32.73
N PHE A 224 -1.05 9.74 32.17
CA PHE A 224 0.33 9.22 32.17
C PHE A 224 0.75 8.65 33.53
N GLY A 225 1.28 7.43 33.53
CA GLY A 225 1.70 6.71 34.73
C GLY A 225 0.57 6.11 35.57
N SER A 226 -0.70 6.40 35.26
CA SER A 226 -1.84 5.76 35.92
C SER A 226 -2.15 4.42 35.27
N THR A 227 -2.64 3.47 36.07
CA THR A 227 -3.14 2.19 35.58
C THR A 227 -4.65 2.27 35.39
N ILE A 228 -5.10 1.89 34.20
CA ILE A 228 -6.52 1.69 33.86
C ILE A 228 -6.81 0.19 33.79
N THR A 229 -8.05 -0.20 34.07
CA THR A 229 -8.48 -1.60 34.13
C THR A 229 -9.68 -1.81 33.22
N ALA A 230 -9.71 -2.94 32.52
CA ALA A 230 -10.88 -3.39 31.78
C ALA A 230 -12.02 -3.70 32.77
N ALA A 231 -13.10 -2.93 32.71
CA ALA A 231 -14.30 -3.13 33.52
C ALA A 231 -15.28 -3.98 32.71
N VAL A 232 -15.51 -5.19 33.18
CA VAL A 232 -16.31 -6.21 32.48
C VAL A 232 -17.58 -6.43 33.27
N GLU A 233 -18.73 -6.01 32.73
CA GLU A 233 -20.05 -6.17 33.34
C GLU A 233 -20.94 -7.08 32.49
N ASP A 234 -21.75 -7.90 33.17
CA ASP A 234 -22.77 -8.78 32.58
C ASP A 234 -22.28 -9.74 31.48
N VAL A 235 -21.03 -10.23 31.58
CA VAL A 235 -20.52 -11.20 30.61
C VAL A 235 -21.23 -12.55 30.75
N MET A 236 -22.02 -12.88 29.73
CA MET A 236 -22.71 -14.16 29.64
C MET A 236 -21.86 -15.23 28.93
N PRO A 237 -22.03 -16.51 29.34
CA PRO A 237 -22.97 -17.00 30.34
C PRO A 237 -22.44 -16.88 31.78
N ALA A 238 -23.37 -16.73 32.74
CA ALA A 238 -23.07 -16.64 34.17
C ALA A 238 -22.51 -17.94 34.79
N ALA A 239 -22.77 -19.10 34.15
CA ALA A 239 -22.25 -20.39 34.57
C ALA A 239 -20.82 -20.58 34.02
N ALA A 240 -19.83 -20.49 34.92
CA ALA A 240 -18.39 -20.49 34.65
C ALA A 240 -17.90 -19.31 33.79
N ARG A 241 -17.42 -18.25 34.47
CA ARG A 241 -16.83 -17.07 33.81
C ARG A 241 -15.81 -17.53 32.76
N PRO A 242 -16.00 -17.17 31.47
CA PRO A 242 -15.06 -17.53 30.42
C PRO A 242 -13.64 -17.08 30.78
N THR A 243 -12.62 -17.84 30.39
CA THR A 243 -11.27 -17.27 30.34
C THR A 243 -11.28 -16.11 29.35
N LEU A 244 -10.78 -14.94 29.75
CA LEU A 244 -10.79 -13.74 28.92
C LEU A 244 -9.35 -13.38 28.54
N HIS A 245 -9.12 -13.17 27.25
CA HIS A 245 -7.85 -12.63 26.75
C HIS A 245 -8.03 -11.14 26.47
N PHE A 246 -7.15 -10.32 27.04
CA PHE A 246 -7.20 -8.87 26.89
C PHE A 246 -6.20 -8.42 25.83
N ILE A 247 -6.56 -7.41 25.05
CA ILE A 247 -5.65 -6.74 24.11
C ILE A 247 -5.91 -5.24 24.19
N TRP A 248 -4.93 -4.49 24.67
CA TRP A 248 -5.01 -3.03 24.67
C TRP A 248 -4.62 -2.46 23.32
N LEU A 249 -5.36 -1.43 22.90
CA LEU A 249 -5.21 -0.75 21.63
C LEU A 249 -4.87 0.73 21.85
N ARG A 250 -4.01 1.28 20.99
CA ARG A 250 -3.71 2.71 20.84
C ARG A 250 -4.17 3.17 19.46
N ASN A 251 -5.13 4.09 19.42
CA ASN A 251 -5.80 4.53 18.19
C ASN A 251 -6.26 3.34 17.31
N GLY A 252 -6.84 2.32 17.95
CA GLY A 252 -7.32 1.10 17.28
C GLY A 252 -6.23 0.08 16.89
N ARG A 253 -4.95 0.34 17.17
CA ARG A 253 -3.84 -0.58 16.87
C ARG A 253 -3.34 -1.30 18.11
N ILE A 254 -2.99 -2.58 18.00
CA ILE A 254 -2.48 -3.39 19.12
C ILE A 254 -1.24 -2.75 19.74
N ILE A 255 -1.22 -2.69 21.07
CA ILE A 255 -0.05 -2.34 21.87
C ILE A 255 0.66 -3.66 22.23
N PRO A 256 1.84 -3.95 21.66
CA PRO A 256 2.54 -5.21 21.93
C PRO A 256 2.82 -5.41 23.42
N GLY A 257 2.51 -6.61 23.92
CA GLY A 257 2.74 -6.99 25.33
C GLY A 257 1.66 -6.52 26.31
N ALA A 258 0.72 -5.69 25.89
CA ALA A 258 -0.38 -5.22 26.75
C ALA A 258 -1.58 -6.17 26.67
N TYR A 259 -1.45 -7.35 27.28
CA TYR A 259 -2.43 -8.44 27.18
C TYR A 259 -3.11 -8.83 28.50
N THR A 260 -2.97 -7.97 29.52
CA THR A 260 -3.52 -8.16 30.86
C THR A 260 -4.81 -7.38 31.04
N SER A 261 -5.57 -7.70 32.09
CA SER A 261 -6.81 -6.98 32.44
C SER A 261 -6.60 -5.51 32.83
N SER A 262 -5.35 -5.08 33.03
CA SER A 262 -4.96 -3.71 33.30
C SER A 262 -3.84 -3.25 32.36
N TYR A 263 -3.73 -1.93 32.19
CA TYR A 263 -2.69 -1.27 31.39
C TYR A 263 -2.27 0.05 32.03
N THR A 264 -0.96 0.28 32.13
CA THR A 264 -0.40 1.55 32.60
C THR A 264 -0.16 2.47 31.42
N ILE A 265 -0.71 3.68 31.48
CA ILE A 265 -0.57 4.69 30.41
C ILE A 265 0.89 5.13 30.29
N THR A 266 1.46 4.94 29.11
CA THR A 266 2.83 5.29 28.75
C THR A 266 2.92 6.66 28.10
N THR A 267 4.14 7.15 27.87
CA THR A 267 4.37 8.41 27.16
C THR A 267 3.83 8.39 25.73
N LEU A 268 3.87 7.23 25.06
CA LEU A 268 3.39 7.06 23.69
C LEU A 268 1.86 7.15 23.58
N ASP A 269 1.13 7.01 24.68
CA ASP A 269 -0.33 7.05 24.70
C ASP A 269 -0.87 8.48 24.78
N ILE A 270 -0.09 9.42 25.30
CA ILE A 270 -0.55 10.79 25.58
C ILE A 270 -1.13 11.43 24.32
N GLY A 271 -2.37 11.92 24.43
CA GLY A 271 -3.13 12.55 23.35
C GLY A 271 -3.81 11.56 22.39
N ARG A 272 -3.61 10.25 22.56
CA ARG A 272 -4.22 9.19 21.75
C ARG A 272 -5.39 8.54 22.49
N TYR A 273 -6.20 7.83 21.74
CA TYR A 273 -7.31 7.05 22.27
C TYR A 273 -6.85 5.65 22.65
N ILE A 274 -7.20 5.23 23.85
CA ILE A 274 -6.92 3.89 24.38
C ILE A 274 -8.25 3.13 24.49
N SER A 275 -8.28 1.92 23.96
CA SER A 275 -9.40 1.00 24.08
C SER A 275 -8.89 -0.39 24.44
N VAL A 276 -9.77 -1.25 24.95
CA VAL A 276 -9.44 -2.65 25.22
C VAL A 276 -10.39 -3.54 24.44
N VAL A 277 -9.82 -4.62 23.89
CA VAL A 277 -10.53 -5.70 23.23
C VAL A 277 -10.42 -6.92 24.12
N ILE A 278 -11.55 -7.60 24.32
CA ILE A 278 -11.58 -8.90 24.98
C ILE A 278 -11.94 -9.95 23.96
N ILE A 279 -11.14 -11.01 23.89
CA ILE A 279 -11.40 -12.20 23.10
C ILE A 279 -11.79 -13.33 24.05
N ALA A 280 -12.86 -14.03 23.72
CA ALA A 280 -13.32 -15.19 24.45
C ALA A 280 -12.26 -16.32 24.42
N GLY A 281 -11.98 -16.94 25.58
CA GLY A 281 -11.11 -18.10 25.71
C GLY A 281 -11.85 -19.42 25.44
N SER A 282 -11.21 -20.54 25.79
CA SER A 282 -11.69 -21.89 25.49
C SER A 282 -13.16 -22.12 25.90
N GLY A 283 -13.98 -22.61 24.95
CA GLY A 283 -15.40 -22.90 25.16
C GLY A 283 -16.37 -21.77 24.80
N TYR A 284 -15.86 -20.59 24.40
CA TYR A 284 -16.66 -19.38 24.13
C TYR A 284 -16.24 -18.68 22.83
N ARG A 285 -17.12 -17.88 22.20
CA ARG A 285 -16.78 -17.02 21.04
C ARG A 285 -17.15 -15.57 21.26
N GLY A 286 -16.63 -14.71 20.40
CA GLY A 286 -17.02 -13.32 20.32
C GLY A 286 -15.95 -12.39 20.86
N THR A 287 -16.20 -11.10 20.67
CA THR A 287 -15.28 -10.04 21.04
C THR A 287 -16.09 -8.90 21.64
N LEU A 288 -15.60 -8.35 22.75
CA LEU A 288 -16.11 -7.10 23.30
C LEU A 288 -15.05 -6.03 23.08
N ILE A 289 -15.48 -4.81 22.73
CA ILE A 289 -14.60 -3.67 22.53
C ILE A 289 -15.11 -2.53 23.41
N SER A 290 -14.22 -1.92 24.18
CA SER A 290 -14.58 -0.76 24.99
C SER A 290 -14.81 0.48 24.14
N SER A 291 -15.63 1.41 24.64
CA SER A 291 -15.52 2.80 24.18
C SER A 291 -14.11 3.32 24.45
N PRO A 292 -13.51 4.11 23.54
CA PRO A 292 -12.16 4.61 23.73
C PRO A 292 -12.11 5.73 24.77
N VAL A 293 -11.06 5.74 25.61
CA VAL A 293 -10.74 6.85 26.52
C VAL A 293 -9.51 7.60 26.01
N ARG A 294 -9.54 8.93 26.06
CA ARG A 294 -8.39 9.73 25.64
C ARG A 294 -7.35 9.77 26.76
N ALA A 295 -6.11 9.39 26.47
CA ALA A 295 -5.03 9.46 27.44
C ALA A 295 -4.51 10.91 27.59
N GLU A 296 -4.41 11.36 28.83
CA GLU A 296 -4.02 12.72 29.22
C GLU A 296 -2.65 12.74 29.91
N LYS A 297 -2.06 13.93 30.02
CA LYS A 297 -0.86 14.12 30.84
C LYS A 297 -1.20 14.00 32.32
N ALA A 298 -0.23 13.58 33.12
CA ALA A 298 -0.40 13.51 34.57
C ALA A 298 -0.60 14.90 35.18
N ILE A 299 -1.34 14.96 36.28
CA ILE A 299 -1.47 16.18 37.09
C ILE A 299 -0.39 16.13 38.17
N VAL A 300 0.37 17.21 38.30
CA VAL A 300 1.38 17.37 39.34
C VAL A 300 0.92 18.36 40.41
N THR A 301 1.31 18.11 41.65
CA THR A 301 1.02 18.99 42.78
C THR A 301 1.74 20.34 42.65
N SER A 302 1.12 21.39 43.20
CA SER A 302 1.70 22.73 43.24
C SER A 302 3.04 22.77 43.96
N PRO A 303 4.01 23.59 43.49
CA PRO A 303 5.24 23.86 44.23
C PRO A 303 4.98 24.76 45.45
N ALA A 304 6.00 24.87 46.31
CA ALA A 304 6.01 25.84 47.41
C ALA A 304 5.98 27.30 46.87
N ALA A 305 5.60 28.25 47.72
CA ALA A 305 5.61 29.67 47.36
C ALA A 305 7.04 30.13 47.00
N PRO A 306 7.21 31.03 46.01
CA PRO A 306 8.54 31.48 45.61
C PRO A 306 9.19 32.32 46.70
N THR A 307 10.51 32.21 46.84
CA THR A 307 11.30 32.97 47.82
C THR A 307 12.02 34.15 47.15
N LEU A 308 12.25 35.22 47.91
CA LEU A 308 12.93 36.42 47.41
C LEU A 308 14.43 36.16 47.25
N LYS A 309 14.99 36.57 46.10
CA LYS A 309 16.44 36.64 45.87
C LYS A 309 16.96 38.06 46.09
N SER A 310 16.31 39.05 45.49
CA SER A 310 16.64 40.46 45.69
C SER A 310 15.49 41.39 45.31
N ALA A 311 15.46 42.57 45.94
CA ALA A 311 14.53 43.64 45.63
C ALA A 311 15.30 44.96 45.46
N THR A 312 14.89 45.76 44.49
CA THR A 312 15.38 47.11 44.22
C THR A 312 14.19 48.05 44.06
N THR A 313 14.44 49.30 43.69
CA THR A 313 13.39 50.32 43.55
C THR A 313 12.39 50.03 42.43
N ASN A 314 12.77 49.27 41.41
CA ASN A 314 11.91 48.98 40.26
C ASN A 314 11.94 47.52 39.78
N LYS A 315 12.55 46.62 40.56
CA LYS A 315 12.76 45.23 40.17
C LYS A 315 12.75 44.30 41.37
N ILE A 316 12.08 43.15 41.21
CA ILE A 316 12.11 42.02 42.13
C ILE A 316 12.65 40.80 41.38
N ALA A 317 13.61 40.11 41.99
CA ALA A 317 14.12 38.82 41.53
C ALA A 317 13.81 37.75 42.58
N LEU A 318 13.23 36.63 42.15
CA LEU A 318 12.91 35.47 42.97
C LEU A 318 14.00 34.40 42.80
N ASN A 319 14.11 33.48 43.75
CA ASN A 319 14.95 32.30 43.59
C ASN A 319 14.35 31.40 42.51
N LYS A 320 15.13 31.16 41.46
CA LYS A 320 14.70 30.38 40.30
C LYS A 320 14.94 28.89 40.55
N GLU A 321 13.92 28.08 40.30
CA GLU A 321 13.97 26.63 40.35
C GLU A 321 13.77 26.04 38.95
N ALA A 322 14.41 24.90 38.68
CA ALA A 322 14.31 24.24 37.39
C ALA A 322 12.88 23.75 37.12
N GLY A 323 12.40 23.93 35.89
CA GLY A 323 11.07 23.49 35.48
C GLY A 323 9.91 24.29 36.07
N GLN A 324 10.15 25.47 36.65
CA GLN A 324 9.09 26.35 37.18
C GLN A 324 8.88 27.61 36.34
N GLN A 325 7.65 28.13 36.40
CA GLN A 325 7.24 29.42 35.83
C GLN A 325 6.74 30.34 36.93
N TYR A 326 6.90 31.65 36.74
CA TYR A 326 6.56 32.68 37.70
C TYR A 326 5.58 33.67 37.09
N ARG A 327 4.73 34.28 37.91
CA ARG A 327 3.87 35.39 37.49
C ARG A 327 3.73 36.44 38.58
N LEU A 328 3.39 37.65 38.16
CA LEU A 328 3.04 38.79 39.00
C LEU A 328 1.52 38.95 39.03
N GLY A 329 0.90 38.81 40.21
CA GLY A 329 -0.55 38.87 40.39
C GLY A 329 -1.28 37.92 39.43
N ASN A 330 -2.21 38.48 38.65
CA ASN A 330 -2.97 37.77 37.60
C ASN A 330 -2.36 37.90 36.20
N GLY A 331 -1.11 38.36 36.10
CA GLY A 331 -0.39 38.49 34.83
C GLY A 331 0.01 37.15 34.20
N PRO A 332 0.63 37.19 33.01
CA PRO A 332 1.06 35.98 32.29
C PRO A 332 2.16 35.23 33.04
N TRP A 333 2.23 33.92 32.81
CA TRP A 333 3.32 33.08 33.28
C TRP A 333 4.57 33.28 32.43
N GLN A 334 5.73 33.40 33.08
CA GLN A 334 7.03 33.54 32.43
C GLN A 334 8.07 32.58 33.03
N ASN A 335 9.04 32.14 32.22
CA ASN A 335 10.15 31.30 32.68
C ASN A 335 11.22 32.11 33.45
N SER A 336 11.14 33.44 33.39
CA SER A 336 12.00 34.36 34.13
C SER A 336 11.48 34.54 35.56
N ALA A 337 12.36 34.40 36.54
CA ALA A 337 12.08 34.72 37.95
C ALA A 337 12.31 36.21 38.26
N VAL A 338 12.42 37.07 37.23
CA VAL A 338 12.78 38.48 37.35
C VAL A 338 11.65 39.35 36.79
N PHE A 339 11.22 40.32 37.59
CA PHE A 339 10.17 41.29 37.27
C PHE A 339 10.75 42.70 37.36
N THR A 340 10.57 43.50 36.31
CA THR A 340 11.11 44.86 36.19
C THR A 340 9.99 45.85 35.89
N GLY A 341 10.27 47.16 35.95
CA GLY A 341 9.26 48.20 35.73
C GLY A 341 8.26 48.33 36.88
N LEU A 342 8.62 47.84 38.07
CA LEU A 342 7.79 47.92 39.27
C LEU A 342 7.88 49.33 39.87
N ARG A 343 6.83 49.76 40.58
CA ARG A 343 6.82 51.03 41.30
C ARG A 343 7.66 50.90 42.59
N PRO A 344 8.41 51.95 42.99
CA PRO A 344 9.10 51.97 44.28
C PRO A 344 8.13 51.83 45.46
N ASP A 345 8.64 51.28 46.56
CA ASP A 345 7.91 51.10 47.83
C ASP A 345 6.50 50.48 47.68
N THR A 346 6.33 49.53 46.76
CA THR A 346 5.04 48.90 46.45
C THR A 346 5.10 47.39 46.66
N SER A 347 4.08 46.85 47.32
CA SER A 347 3.93 45.40 47.55
C SER A 347 3.30 44.71 46.35
N TYR A 348 3.84 43.55 45.99
CA TYR A 348 3.43 42.76 44.84
C TYR A 348 3.24 41.30 45.23
N GLN A 349 2.23 40.66 44.63
CA GLN A 349 1.93 39.23 44.81
C GLN A 349 2.61 38.41 43.72
N PHE A 350 3.32 37.36 44.11
CA PHE A 350 4.03 36.45 43.22
C PHE A 350 3.55 35.03 43.42
N TYR A 351 3.50 34.29 42.33
CA TYR A 351 3.16 32.87 42.30
C TYR A 351 4.20 32.12 41.49
N THR A 352 4.46 30.87 41.85
CA THR A 352 5.20 29.92 41.02
C THR A 352 4.34 28.70 40.69
N ARG A 353 4.62 28.02 39.57
CA ARG A 353 4.01 26.73 39.22
C ARG A 353 5.04 25.84 38.54
N LYS A 354 4.86 24.51 38.59
CA LYS A 354 5.61 23.60 37.72
C LYS A 354 5.11 23.78 36.28
N ALA A 355 6.05 23.97 35.37
CA ALA A 355 5.78 24.10 33.95
C ALA A 355 5.16 22.81 33.39
N GLU A 356 4.35 22.95 32.34
CA GLU A 356 3.87 21.82 31.57
C GLU A 356 5.05 21.10 30.89
N THR A 357 5.03 19.77 30.89
CA THR A 357 6.01 18.93 30.18
C THR A 357 5.31 18.08 29.12
N HIS A 358 6.05 17.22 28.41
CA HIS A 358 5.41 16.24 27.52
C HIS A 358 4.51 15.25 28.29
N THR A 359 4.79 15.00 29.58
CA THR A 359 4.13 13.97 30.38
C THR A 359 3.24 14.50 31.50
N THR A 360 3.36 15.78 31.87
CA THR A 360 2.61 16.41 32.96
C THR A 360 1.95 17.71 32.52
N MET A 361 0.72 17.97 32.95
CA MET A 361 0.09 19.29 32.87
C MET A 361 0.87 20.31 33.72
N ALA A 362 0.72 21.60 33.43
CA ALA A 362 1.18 22.64 34.35
C ALA A 362 0.48 22.47 35.72
N SER A 363 1.23 22.60 36.81
CA SER A 363 0.60 22.53 38.14
C SER A 363 -0.33 23.72 38.37
N ALA A 364 -1.21 23.59 39.36
CA ALA A 364 -1.86 24.76 39.93
C ALA A 364 -0.80 25.75 40.49
N PRO A 365 -1.15 27.04 40.65
CA PRO A 365 -0.27 28.02 41.28
C PRO A 365 0.11 27.60 42.71
N SER A 366 1.28 28.01 43.16
CA SER A 366 1.69 27.96 44.56
C SER A 366 0.78 28.83 45.43
N ALA A 367 0.95 28.75 46.75
CA ALA A 367 0.50 29.81 47.65
C ALA A 367 1.14 31.16 47.25
N VAL A 368 0.47 32.26 47.60
CA VAL A 368 0.92 33.62 47.28
C VAL A 368 2.15 33.99 48.11
N ALA A 369 3.17 34.58 47.47
CA ALA A 369 4.27 35.26 48.14
C ALA A 369 4.16 36.77 47.93
N VAL A 370 4.29 37.57 48.99
CA VAL A 370 4.20 39.02 48.90
C VAL A 370 5.56 39.64 49.16
N PHE A 371 6.06 40.43 48.20
CA PHE A 371 7.34 41.13 48.31
C PHE A 371 7.19 42.61 47.94
N LYS A 372 7.98 43.48 48.59
CA LYS A 372 7.96 44.92 48.40
C LYS A 372 9.22 45.40 47.69
N THR A 373 9.09 46.32 46.72
CA THR A 373 10.24 47.04 46.14
C THR A 373 10.85 47.98 47.17
N THR A 374 12.14 48.31 47.03
CA THR A 374 12.79 49.24 47.96
C THR A 374 12.37 50.69 47.66
N GLY A 375 12.44 51.56 48.67
CA GLY A 375 12.22 52.99 48.49
C GLY A 375 13.34 53.65 47.68
N SER A 376 13.03 54.74 46.97
CA SER A 376 14.06 55.62 46.39
C SER A 376 14.92 56.19 47.50
N LYS A 377 16.26 56.03 47.45
CA LYS A 377 17.15 56.69 48.41
C LYS A 377 16.84 58.19 48.43
N PRO A 378 16.75 58.84 49.60
CA PRO A 378 16.63 60.30 49.65
C PRO A 378 17.84 60.93 48.95
N LYS A 379 17.58 61.97 48.17
CA LYS A 379 18.61 62.77 47.48
C LYS A 379 19.66 63.19 48.52
N PRO A 380 20.98 63.06 48.27
CA PRO A 380 21.97 63.64 49.17
C PRO A 380 21.67 65.15 49.28
N ASN A 381 21.67 65.68 50.51
CA ASN A 381 21.44 67.10 50.74
C ASN A 381 22.41 67.92 49.85
N PRO A 382 21.93 68.91 49.07
CA PRO A 382 22.82 69.71 48.24
C PRO A 382 23.86 70.41 49.14
N GLN A 383 25.15 70.31 48.80
CA GLN A 383 26.18 71.08 49.49
C GLN A 383 25.94 72.58 49.27
N PRO A 384 26.13 73.44 50.29
CA PRO A 384 25.90 74.87 50.16
C PRO A 384 26.85 75.52 49.13
N PRO A 385 26.40 76.53 48.37
CA PRO A 385 27.19 77.19 47.34
C PRO A 385 28.35 78.01 47.94
N PHE A 386 29.42 78.17 47.15
CA PHE A 386 30.52 79.08 47.48
C PHE A 386 30.09 80.53 47.26
N PHE A 387 30.38 81.41 48.22
CA PHE A 387 30.20 82.85 48.07
C PHE A 387 31.56 83.52 47.91
N PHE A 388 31.69 84.39 46.90
CA PHE A 388 32.84 85.26 46.74
C PHE A 388 32.48 86.65 47.23
N ARG A 389 33.28 87.20 48.15
CA ARG A 389 33.13 88.58 48.62
C ARG A 389 34.29 89.41 48.09
N VAL A 390 33.97 90.51 47.42
CA VAL A 390 34.97 91.52 47.03
C VAL A 390 35.09 92.52 48.17
N VAL A 391 36.29 92.65 48.74
CA VAL A 391 36.61 93.63 49.79
C VAL A 391 37.62 94.61 49.22
N TYR A 392 37.35 95.90 49.38
CA TYR A 392 38.25 96.96 48.96
C TYR A 392 39.06 97.45 50.16
N MET A 393 40.38 97.28 50.12
CA MET A 393 41.26 97.82 51.15
C MET A 393 41.87 99.15 50.68
N PRO A 394 41.82 100.21 51.52
CA PRO A 394 42.45 101.48 51.19
C PRO A 394 43.97 101.40 51.34
N VAL A 395 44.69 101.68 50.26
CA VAL A 395 46.15 101.89 50.28
C VAL A 395 46.39 103.40 50.21
N ARG A 396 47.15 103.93 51.17
CA ARG A 396 47.37 105.38 51.30
C ARG A 396 48.63 105.78 50.52
N PHE A 397 48.50 106.70 49.56
CA PHE A 397 49.61 107.34 48.87
C PHE A 397 49.52 108.85 49.14
N GLY A 398 50.34 109.34 50.08
CA GLY A 398 50.27 110.73 50.55
C GLY A 398 48.92 111.06 51.21
N PHE A 399 48.31 112.18 50.82
CA PHE A 399 47.02 112.65 51.36
C PHE A 399 45.78 112.06 50.65
N HIS A 400 45.95 111.12 49.72
CA HIS A 400 44.84 110.44 49.03
C HIS A 400 44.84 108.92 49.32
N TYR A 401 43.64 108.34 49.40
CA TYR A 401 43.44 106.88 49.51
C TYR A 401 42.97 106.30 48.18
N ILE A 402 43.60 105.22 47.73
CA ILE A 402 43.16 104.43 46.58
C ILE A 402 42.69 103.06 47.10
N TYR A 403 41.50 102.63 46.70
CA TYR A 403 40.91 101.37 47.12
C TYR A 403 41.08 100.30 46.04
N ILE A 404 41.82 99.23 46.35
CA ILE A 404 42.07 98.12 45.41
C ILE A 404 41.15 96.93 45.78
N PRO A 405 40.37 96.36 44.84
CA PRO A 405 39.55 95.19 45.12
C PRO A 405 40.39 93.92 45.29
N TYR A 406 40.13 93.18 46.37
CA TYR A 406 40.53 91.78 46.51
C TYR A 406 39.29 90.89 46.61
N VAL A 407 39.30 89.75 45.92
CA VAL A 407 38.22 88.76 45.96
C VAL A 407 38.62 87.61 46.88
N THR A 408 37.83 87.36 47.92
CA THR A 408 38.06 86.24 48.85
C THR A 408 36.92 85.24 48.74
N MET A 409 37.26 83.95 48.64
CA MET A 409 36.28 82.85 48.61
C MET A 409 35.93 82.43 50.04
N ILE A 410 34.64 82.44 50.40
CA ILE A 410 34.19 82.09 51.74
C ILE A 410 33.43 80.75 51.68
N ARG A 411 33.84 79.80 52.52
CA ARG A 411 33.13 78.54 52.78
C ARG A 411 32.85 78.45 54.28
N ASN A 412 31.57 78.35 54.67
CA ASN A 412 31.13 78.13 56.06
C ASN A 412 31.76 79.06 57.13
N ASN A 413 31.71 80.39 56.93
CA ASN A 413 32.11 81.40 57.92
C ASN A 413 33.53 81.27 58.54
N SER A 414 34.41 80.46 57.93
CA SER A 414 35.82 80.37 58.31
C SER A 414 36.66 81.06 57.25
N PHE A 415 37.39 82.11 57.63
CA PHE A 415 38.32 82.82 56.77
C PHE A 415 39.53 81.92 56.46
N TRP A 416 39.68 81.51 55.21
CA TRP A 416 40.95 81.00 54.69
C TRP A 416 41.59 82.16 53.92
N GLY A 417 42.57 82.81 54.54
CA GLY A 417 43.40 83.81 53.87
C GLY A 417 44.36 83.11 52.90
N PHE A 418 44.49 83.65 51.69
CA PHE A 418 45.62 83.40 50.80
C PHE A 418 46.56 84.60 50.85
#